data_AF-A0A261WDZ1-F1
#
_entry.id   AF-A0A261WDZ1-F1
#
_cell.length_a   1.000
_cell.length_b   1.000
_cell.length_c   1.000
_cell.angle_alpha   90.00
_cell.angle_beta   90.00
_cell.angle_gamma   90.00
#
_symmetry.space_group_name_H-M   'P 1'
#
loop_
_entity.id
_entity.type
_entity.pdbx_description
1 polymer ?
#
loop_
_entity_poly.entity_id
_entity_poly.type
_entity_poly.pdbx_seq_one_letter_code
_entity_poly.pdbx_strand_id
1 'polypeptide(L)'
;MTAKQFKYRQWIAVLLIAVVVAGCSLFGPRIRIDGVTLDVALRANDDSPIAVDFVAVNDAGLLRQLSAMTADEWFAQRAQFQRDYPQQLYTWGMELVPGQLVESGVFPLQGKPALGLLAFAHYGTPGAHRLRLDDQRRIWLKFDSREMTLHDEKAIE
;
A
#
# COMPACT_ATOMS: atom_id res chain seq x y z
N MET A 1 -36.71 -17.40 43.28
CA MET A 1 -36.41 -16.64 42.04
C MET A 1 -37.42 -17.02 40.97
N THR A 2 -38.25 -16.08 40.54
CA THR A 2 -39.40 -16.30 39.64
C THR A 2 -38.96 -16.41 38.18
N ALA A 3 -39.57 -17.32 37.40
CA ALA A 3 -39.21 -17.66 36.02
C ALA A 3 -39.09 -16.45 35.04
N LYS A 4 -39.71 -15.31 35.36
CA LYS A 4 -39.59 -14.04 34.61
C LYS A 4 -38.17 -13.46 34.63
N GLN A 5 -37.45 -13.58 35.76
CA GLN A 5 -36.08 -13.10 35.93
C GLN A 5 -35.08 -13.93 35.12
N PHE A 6 -35.37 -15.22 34.90
CA PHE A 6 -34.55 -16.14 34.10
C PHE A 6 -34.64 -15.82 32.62
N LYS A 7 -35.85 -15.54 32.11
CA LYS A 7 -36.06 -15.09 30.73
C LYS A 7 -35.32 -13.77 30.47
N TYR A 8 -35.46 -12.76 31.33
CA TYR A 8 -34.76 -11.47 31.14
C TYR A 8 -33.23 -11.61 31.11
N ARG A 9 -32.64 -12.47 31.97
CA ARG A 9 -31.20 -12.76 31.95
C ARG A 9 -30.74 -13.46 30.66
N GLN A 10 -31.55 -14.37 30.12
CA GLN A 10 -31.28 -14.99 28.82
C GLN A 10 -31.37 -13.98 27.66
N TRP A 11 -32.37 -13.09 27.66
CA TRP A 11 -32.48 -12.04 26.64
C TRP A 11 -31.33 -11.02 26.70
N ILE A 12 -30.89 -10.64 27.90
CA ILE A 12 -29.72 -9.77 28.10
C ILE A 12 -28.44 -10.45 27.61
N ALA A 13 -28.25 -11.74 27.90
CA ALA A 13 -27.08 -12.49 27.43
C ALA A 13 -27.04 -12.59 25.90
N VAL A 14 -28.18 -12.81 25.23
CA VAL A 14 -28.28 -12.84 23.76
C VAL A 14 -27.96 -11.48 23.14
N LEU A 15 -28.44 -10.38 23.74
CA LEU A 15 -28.14 -9.01 23.27
C LEU A 15 -26.65 -8.65 23.44
N LEU A 16 -26.02 -9.06 24.54
CA LEU A 16 -24.59 -8.87 24.78
C LEU A 16 -23.74 -9.67 23.78
N ILE A 17 -24.12 -10.91 23.47
CA ILE A 17 -23.43 -11.73 22.46
C ILE A 17 -23.56 -11.09 21.06
N ALA A 18 -24.72 -10.54 20.71
CA ALA A 18 -24.91 -9.86 19.42
C ALA A 18 -24.02 -8.61 19.26
N VAL A 19 -23.77 -7.86 20.33
CA VAL A 19 -22.88 -6.68 20.31
C VAL A 19 -21.41 -7.07 20.17
N VAL A 20 -20.98 -8.19 20.76
CA VAL A 20 -19.58 -8.64 20.70
C VAL A 20 -19.18 -9.14 19.31
N VAL A 21 -20.11 -9.74 18.54
CA VAL A 21 -19.82 -10.28 17.19
C VAL A 21 -19.69 -9.16 16.14
N ALA A 22 -20.22 -7.95 16.37
CA ALA A 22 -20.13 -6.83 15.43
C ALA A 22 -18.79 -6.06 15.50
N GLY A 23 -17.92 -6.35 16.49
CA GLY A 23 -16.74 -5.53 16.79
C GLY A 23 -15.59 -5.60 15.78
N CYS A 24 -15.49 -6.66 14.97
CA CYS A 24 -14.34 -6.85 14.08
C CYS A 24 -14.38 -6.03 12.78
N SER A 25 -15.49 -5.36 12.44
CA SER A 25 -15.60 -4.56 11.20
C SER A 25 -15.40 -3.06 11.37
N LEU A 26 -15.30 -2.57 12.61
CA LEU A 26 -15.27 -1.12 12.89
C LEU A 26 -13.95 -0.44 12.49
N PHE A 27 -12.88 -1.19 12.24
CA PHE A 27 -11.59 -0.66 11.84
C PHE A 27 -11.16 -1.29 10.52
N GLY A 28 -11.28 -0.52 9.42
CA GLY A 28 -10.81 -0.94 8.11
C GLY A 28 -9.29 -1.19 8.04
N PRO A 29 -8.82 -1.88 7.00
CA PRO A 29 -7.41 -2.20 6.84
C PRO A 29 -6.57 -0.92 6.69
N ARG A 30 -5.32 -1.03 7.14
CA ARG A 30 -4.34 0.05 7.17
C ARG A 30 -2.99 -0.46 6.70
N ILE A 31 -2.18 0.45 6.19
CA ILE A 31 -0.79 0.17 5.84
C ILE A 31 0.00 -0.22 7.09
N ARG A 32 0.61 -1.41 7.06
CA ARG A 32 1.42 -2.00 8.14
C ARG A 32 2.86 -2.29 7.67
N ILE A 33 3.47 -1.29 7.05
CA ILE A 33 4.87 -1.33 6.65
C ILE A 33 5.68 -0.53 7.65
N ASP A 34 6.71 -1.17 8.18
CA ASP A 34 7.57 -0.63 9.22
C ASP A 34 8.75 0.13 8.61
N GLY A 35 9.22 -0.26 7.42
CA GLY A 35 10.34 0.43 6.77
C GLY A 35 10.48 0.10 5.29
N VAL A 36 11.35 0.85 4.64
CA VAL A 36 11.62 0.75 3.20
C VAL A 36 13.11 0.90 2.92
N THR A 37 13.61 0.03 2.05
CA THR A 37 14.93 0.08 1.44
C THR A 37 14.75 0.21 -0.08
N LEU A 38 15.37 1.21 -0.68
CA LEU A 38 15.37 1.45 -2.12
C LEU A 38 16.82 1.38 -2.60
N ASP A 39 17.15 0.30 -3.29
CA ASP A 39 18.48 0.02 -3.83
C ASP A 39 18.48 0.31 -5.34
N VAL A 40 19.16 1.38 -5.75
CA VAL A 40 19.16 1.85 -7.13
C VAL A 40 20.48 1.47 -7.79
N ALA A 41 20.41 0.63 -8.83
CA ALA A 41 21.58 0.23 -9.58
C ALA A 41 22.31 1.44 -10.20
N LEU A 42 23.63 1.34 -10.37
CA LEU A 42 24.45 2.39 -10.97
C LEU A 42 23.99 2.81 -12.37
N ARG A 43 23.36 1.88 -13.11
CA ARG A 43 22.85 2.09 -14.47
C ARG A 43 21.33 2.00 -14.55
N ALA A 44 20.66 2.32 -13.43
CA ALA A 44 19.21 2.31 -13.38
C ALA A 44 18.63 3.28 -14.42
N ASN A 45 17.52 2.89 -15.06
CA ASN A 45 16.81 3.68 -16.06
C ASN A 45 17.73 4.37 -17.10
N ASP A 46 18.65 3.59 -17.69
CA ASP A 46 19.62 4.08 -18.67
C ASP A 46 20.41 5.32 -18.19
N ASP A 47 20.90 5.26 -16.95
CA ASP A 47 21.69 6.30 -16.29
C ASP A 47 20.89 7.60 -16.04
N SER A 48 19.56 7.51 -15.94
CA SER A 48 18.67 8.65 -15.66
C SER A 48 17.87 8.48 -14.37
N PRO A 49 17.41 9.58 -13.73
CA PRO A 49 16.58 9.50 -12.53
C PRO A 49 15.25 8.77 -12.76
N ILE A 50 14.72 8.15 -11.70
CA ILE A 50 13.44 7.43 -11.70
C ILE A 50 12.49 8.12 -10.74
N ALA A 51 11.37 8.63 -11.26
CA ALA A 51 10.27 9.06 -10.40
C ALA A 51 9.52 7.84 -9.86
N VAL A 52 9.35 7.76 -8.54
CA VAL A 52 8.66 6.67 -7.87
C VAL A 52 7.55 7.22 -7.01
N ASP A 53 6.34 6.72 -7.21
CA ASP A 53 5.17 7.03 -6.38
C ASP A 53 4.68 5.76 -5.67
N PHE A 54 4.67 5.78 -4.35
CA PHE A 54 3.93 4.83 -3.52
C PHE A 54 2.50 5.32 -3.35
N VAL A 55 1.53 4.44 -3.58
CA VAL A 55 0.12 4.79 -3.70
C VAL A 55 -0.73 3.84 -2.85
N ALA A 56 -1.17 4.34 -1.69
CA ALA A 56 -2.10 3.63 -0.81
C ALA A 56 -3.54 3.96 -1.22
N VAL A 57 -4.36 2.93 -1.42
CA VAL A 57 -5.71 3.05 -1.98
C VAL A 57 -6.73 2.43 -1.04
N ASN A 58 -7.74 3.19 -0.62
CA ASN A 58 -8.78 2.78 0.32
C ASN A 58 -10.14 2.44 -0.35
N ASP A 59 -10.18 2.35 -1.68
CA ASP A 59 -11.35 1.93 -2.44
C ASP A 59 -11.01 0.77 -3.38
N ALA A 60 -11.87 -0.26 -3.42
CA ALA A 60 -11.60 -1.49 -4.15
C ALA A 60 -11.71 -1.31 -5.67
N GLY A 61 -12.61 -0.44 -6.12
CA GLY A 61 -12.78 -0.10 -7.53
C GLY A 61 -11.58 0.68 -8.04
N LEU A 62 -11.18 1.71 -7.30
CA LEU A 62 -9.99 2.51 -7.60
C LEU A 62 -8.72 1.66 -7.56
N LEU A 63 -8.56 0.78 -6.57
CA LEU A 63 -7.41 -0.12 -6.51
C LEU A 63 -7.34 -1.01 -7.75
N ARG A 64 -8.48 -1.57 -8.19
CA ARG A 64 -8.54 -2.38 -9.42
C ARG A 64 -8.16 -1.58 -10.65
N GLN A 65 -8.66 -0.35 -10.77
CA GLN A 65 -8.34 0.55 -11.87
C GLN A 65 -6.84 0.89 -11.91
N LEU A 66 -6.27 1.34 -10.80
CA LEU A 66 -4.84 1.66 -10.71
C LEU A 66 -3.96 0.41 -10.90
N SER A 67 -4.42 -0.76 -10.45
CA SER A 67 -3.76 -2.04 -10.69
C SER A 67 -3.84 -2.52 -12.15
N ALA A 68 -4.51 -1.82 -13.04
CA ALA A 68 -4.49 -2.09 -14.48
C ALA A 68 -3.57 -1.10 -15.24
N MET A 69 -3.21 0.03 -14.64
CA MET A 69 -2.43 1.09 -15.28
C MET A 69 -0.94 0.80 -15.34
N THR A 70 -0.32 1.22 -16.42
CA THR A 70 1.14 1.40 -16.52
C THR A 70 1.59 2.58 -15.65
N ALA A 71 2.90 2.65 -15.36
CA ALA A 71 3.47 3.81 -14.69
C ALA A 71 3.29 5.10 -15.50
N ASP A 72 3.47 5.06 -16.82
CA ASP A 72 3.27 6.22 -17.70
C ASP A 72 1.87 6.81 -17.57
N GLU A 73 0.84 5.95 -17.59
CA GLU A 73 -0.55 6.36 -17.40
C GLU A 73 -0.79 6.96 -16.01
N TRP A 74 -0.21 6.36 -14.97
CA TRP A 74 -0.28 6.90 -13.61
C TRP A 74 0.36 8.30 -13.56
N PHE A 75 1.60 8.47 -13.99
CA PHE A 75 2.31 9.75 -13.90
C PHE A 75 1.66 10.84 -14.76
N ALA A 76 1.05 10.49 -15.90
CA ALA A 76 0.27 11.41 -16.71
C ALA A 76 -1.02 11.90 -16.02
N GLN A 77 -1.65 11.06 -15.21
CA GLN A 77 -2.98 11.33 -14.64
C GLN A 77 -2.99 11.57 -13.12
N ARG A 78 -1.86 11.38 -12.42
CA ARG A 78 -1.78 11.36 -10.94
C ARG A 78 -2.40 12.57 -10.27
N ALA A 79 -2.22 13.76 -10.86
CA ALA A 79 -2.75 15.00 -10.31
C ALA A 79 -4.28 15.05 -10.37
N GLN A 80 -4.89 14.43 -11.39
CA GLN A 80 -6.33 14.29 -11.50
C GLN A 80 -6.84 13.29 -10.45
N PHE A 81 -6.22 12.12 -10.34
CA PHE A 81 -6.59 11.12 -9.33
C PHE A 81 -6.49 11.67 -7.90
N GLN A 82 -5.45 12.40 -7.57
CA GLN A 82 -5.29 13.02 -6.25
C GLN A 82 -6.39 14.05 -5.94
N ARG A 83 -6.87 14.79 -6.95
CA ARG A 83 -7.97 15.76 -6.78
C ARG A 83 -9.33 15.08 -6.67
N ASP A 84 -9.55 14.02 -7.44
CA ASP A 84 -10.84 13.32 -7.49
C ASP A 84 -11.06 12.40 -6.29
N TYR A 85 -9.97 11.87 -5.71
CA TYR A 85 -10.02 10.87 -4.64
C TYR A 85 -9.24 11.25 -3.36
N PRO A 86 -9.34 12.49 -2.82
CA PRO A 86 -8.46 12.99 -1.75
C PRO A 86 -8.60 12.24 -0.41
N GLN A 87 -9.70 11.51 -0.21
CA GLN A 87 -9.93 10.70 1.00
C GLN A 87 -9.69 9.19 0.78
N GLN A 88 -9.45 8.77 -0.46
CA GLN A 88 -9.34 7.36 -0.83
C GLN A 88 -7.95 7.03 -1.40
N LEU A 89 -7.15 8.05 -1.70
CA LEU A 89 -5.85 7.92 -2.34
C LEU A 89 -4.80 8.71 -1.56
N TYR A 90 -3.76 8.04 -1.11
CA TYR A 90 -2.63 8.65 -0.42
C TYR A 90 -1.35 8.33 -1.17
N THR A 91 -0.58 9.35 -1.51
CA THR A 91 0.62 9.19 -2.33
C THR A 91 1.86 9.69 -1.60
N TRP A 92 2.95 8.96 -1.73
CA TRP A 92 4.28 9.41 -1.37
C TRP A 92 5.20 9.27 -2.57
N GLY A 93 5.59 10.41 -3.13
CA GLY A 93 6.43 10.48 -4.32
C GLY A 93 7.85 10.92 -4.00
N MET A 94 8.81 10.40 -4.76
CA MET A 94 10.21 10.81 -4.74
C MET A 94 10.89 10.57 -6.07
N GLU A 95 12.06 11.16 -6.24
CA GLU A 95 12.95 10.90 -7.36
C GLU A 95 14.18 10.14 -6.85
N LEU A 96 14.50 9.04 -7.53
CA LEU A 96 15.64 8.18 -7.23
C LEU A 96 16.74 8.40 -8.28
N VAL A 97 17.97 8.54 -7.83
CA VAL A 97 19.14 8.76 -8.70
C VAL A 97 19.95 7.46 -8.83
N PRO A 98 20.51 7.13 -10.00
CA PRO A 98 21.35 5.95 -10.15
C PRO A 98 22.49 5.86 -9.11
N GLY A 99 22.67 4.67 -8.53
CA GLY A 99 23.65 4.42 -7.45
C GLY A 99 23.20 4.84 -6.04
N GLN A 100 21.97 5.35 -5.88
CA GLN A 100 21.44 5.73 -4.59
C GLN A 100 20.98 4.51 -3.77
N LEU A 101 21.26 4.54 -2.46
CA LEU A 101 20.65 3.67 -1.47
C LEU A 101 19.85 4.51 -0.50
N VAL A 102 18.54 4.26 -0.41
CA VAL A 102 17.65 4.91 0.57
C VAL A 102 17.21 3.88 1.59
N GLU A 103 17.49 4.14 2.87
CA GLU A 103 17.02 3.31 3.99
C GLU A 103 16.22 4.17 4.96
N SER A 104 14.98 3.77 5.20
CA SER A 104 14.12 4.42 6.19
C SER A 104 13.46 3.39 7.08
N GLY A 105 13.66 3.55 8.40
CA GLY A 105 12.97 2.78 9.43
C GLY A 105 11.53 3.22 9.70
N VAL A 106 11.01 4.16 8.90
CA VAL A 106 9.60 4.60 8.93
C VAL A 106 9.10 4.73 7.50
N PHE A 107 7.94 4.13 7.21
CA PHE A 107 7.28 4.28 5.92
C PHE A 107 6.27 5.44 5.98
N PRO A 108 6.35 6.49 5.12
CA PRO A 108 5.50 7.67 5.26
C PRO A 108 3.99 7.45 5.13
N LEU A 109 3.56 6.36 4.49
CA LEU A 109 2.13 6.00 4.40
C LEU A 109 1.70 5.03 5.51
N GLN A 110 2.57 4.70 6.47
CA GLN A 110 2.24 3.83 7.60
C GLN A 110 0.99 4.34 8.35
N GLY A 111 0.07 3.42 8.65
CA GLY A 111 -1.17 3.72 9.37
C GLY A 111 -2.28 4.38 8.54
N LYS A 112 -2.02 4.78 7.28
CA LYS A 112 -3.08 5.26 6.38
C LYS A 112 -4.10 4.15 6.10
N PRO A 113 -5.40 4.46 6.05
CA PRO A 113 -6.41 3.47 5.66
C PRO A 113 -6.20 3.10 4.19
N ALA A 114 -6.11 1.81 3.93
CA ALA A 114 -5.83 1.29 2.61
C ALA A 114 -6.23 -0.17 2.49
N LEU A 115 -6.88 -0.50 1.38
CA LEU A 115 -7.15 -1.85 0.90
C LEU A 115 -5.96 -2.43 0.13
N GLY A 116 -5.07 -1.58 -0.38
CA GLY A 116 -3.83 -1.99 -1.03
C GLY A 116 -2.81 -0.87 -1.18
N LEU A 117 -1.58 -1.25 -1.46
CA LEU A 117 -0.44 -0.40 -1.74
C LEU A 117 0.20 -0.78 -3.08
N LEU A 118 0.33 0.21 -3.95
CA LEU A 118 1.03 0.08 -5.22
C LEU A 118 2.32 0.91 -5.17
N ALA A 119 3.34 0.47 -5.89
CA ALA A 119 4.48 1.31 -6.27
C ALA A 119 4.49 1.44 -7.79
N PHE A 120 4.61 2.66 -8.30
CA PHE A 120 4.84 2.96 -9.71
C PHE A 120 6.22 3.57 -9.88
N ALA A 121 6.99 3.08 -10.84
CA ALA A 121 8.31 3.60 -11.19
C ALA A 121 8.31 4.07 -12.65
N HIS A 122 8.64 5.33 -12.89
CA HIS A 122 8.60 5.92 -14.22
C HIS A 122 9.91 5.63 -14.97
N TYR A 123 10.00 4.44 -15.56
CA TYR A 123 11.09 4.11 -16.48
C TYR A 123 10.85 4.73 -17.85
N GLY A 124 11.92 5.08 -18.56
CA GLY A 124 11.84 5.54 -19.96
C GLY A 124 11.52 4.43 -20.96
N THR A 125 11.43 3.18 -20.51
CA THR A 125 11.08 2.02 -21.35
C THR A 125 9.59 1.69 -21.23
N PRO A 126 8.93 1.21 -22.30
CA PRO A 126 7.54 0.78 -22.21
C PRO A 126 7.35 -0.39 -21.24
N GLY A 127 6.35 -0.32 -20.37
CA GLY A 127 6.05 -1.41 -19.45
C GLY A 127 5.04 -1.04 -18.38
N ALA A 128 4.59 -2.04 -17.62
CA ALA A 128 3.68 -1.80 -16.51
C ALA A 128 4.36 -0.99 -15.39
N HIS A 129 5.62 -1.34 -15.09
CA HIS A 129 6.47 -0.69 -14.07
C HIS A 129 5.77 -0.40 -12.75
N ARG A 130 4.94 -1.36 -12.35
CA ARG A 130 4.10 -1.30 -11.17
C ARG A 130 4.23 -2.58 -10.37
N LEU A 131 4.36 -2.44 -9.05
CA LEU A 131 4.30 -3.56 -8.10
C LEU A 131 3.17 -3.35 -7.11
N ARG A 132 2.64 -4.47 -6.60
CA ARG A 132 1.67 -4.51 -5.50
C ARG A 132 2.38 -4.99 -4.25
N LEU A 133 2.21 -4.27 -3.13
CA LEU A 133 3.06 -4.40 -1.94
C LEU A 133 2.24 -4.76 -0.68
N ASP A 134 1.01 -5.24 -0.85
CA ASP A 134 0.04 -5.43 0.24
C ASP A 134 0.50 -6.38 1.35
N ASP A 135 1.31 -7.38 1.01
CA ASP A 135 1.71 -8.45 1.93
C ASP A 135 3.05 -8.19 2.62
N GLN A 136 3.62 -6.99 2.44
CA GLN A 136 4.96 -6.66 2.94
C GLN A 136 4.88 -5.95 4.29
N ARG A 137 5.68 -6.41 5.26
CA ARG A 137 5.95 -5.66 6.51
C ARG A 137 7.14 -4.72 6.39
N ARG A 138 8.09 -5.08 5.53
CA ARG A 138 9.24 -4.26 5.17
C ARG A 138 9.42 -4.38 3.67
N ILE A 139 9.66 -3.25 3.01
CA ILE A 139 9.81 -3.19 1.56
C ILE A 139 11.30 -3.10 1.26
N TRP A 140 11.83 -3.97 0.40
CA TRP A 140 13.11 -3.77 -0.27
C TRP A 140 12.88 -3.79 -1.77
N LEU A 141 12.98 -2.62 -2.40
CA LEU A 141 12.89 -2.52 -3.86
C LEU A 141 14.26 -2.33 -4.45
N LYS A 142 14.54 -3.12 -5.49
CA LYS A 142 15.69 -2.91 -6.35
C LYS A 142 15.24 -2.26 -7.66
N PHE A 143 15.95 -1.22 -8.07
CA PHE A 143 15.71 -0.48 -9.31
C PHE A 143 16.88 -0.73 -10.25
N ASP A 144 16.65 -1.56 -11.27
CA ASP A 144 17.63 -1.91 -12.29
C ASP A 144 17.46 -1.02 -13.54
N SER A 145 18.12 -1.38 -14.65
CA SER A 145 18.10 -0.58 -15.88
C SER A 145 16.70 -0.38 -16.48
N ARG A 146 15.79 -1.35 -16.32
CA ARG A 146 14.48 -1.34 -17.00
C ARG A 146 13.31 -1.76 -16.13
N GLU A 147 13.57 -2.21 -14.92
CA GLU A 147 12.54 -2.83 -14.10
C GLU A 147 12.82 -2.64 -12.62
N MET A 148 11.72 -2.49 -11.88
CA MET A 148 11.70 -2.46 -10.42
C MET A 148 11.28 -3.84 -9.94
N THR A 149 12.04 -4.40 -9.01
CA THR A 149 11.76 -5.73 -8.43
C THR A 149 11.67 -5.63 -6.92
N LEU A 150 10.81 -6.48 -6.34
CA LEU A 150 10.75 -6.67 -4.90
C LEU A 150 11.81 -7.70 -4.52
N HIS A 151 12.75 -7.32 -3.67
CA HIS A 151 13.70 -8.24 -3.08
C HIS A 151 13.07 -8.87 -1.84
N ASP A 152 12.91 -10.19 -1.85
CA ASP A 152 12.40 -10.91 -0.68
C ASP A 152 13.51 -11.03 0.37
N GLU A 153 13.19 -10.76 1.64
CA GLU A 153 14.15 -10.79 2.77
C GLU A 153 14.61 -12.23 3.10
N LYS A 154 13.93 -13.25 2.55
CA LYS A 154 14.22 -14.67 2.78
C LYS A 154 15.51 -15.23 2.16
N ALA A 155 16.34 -14.40 1.53
CA ALA A 155 17.55 -14.85 0.83
C ALA A 155 18.83 -14.91 1.69
N ILE A 156 18.74 -14.64 3.00
CA ILE A 156 19.89 -14.69 3.91
C ILE A 156 19.53 -15.51 5.16
N GLU A 157 19.52 -16.84 5.02
CA GLU A 157 19.80 -17.81 6.10
C GLU A 157 20.80 -18.85 5.59
#